data_AF-A0A3S8T4I4-F1
#
_entry.id   AF-A0A3S8T4I4-F1
#
_cell.length_a   1.000
_cell.length_b   1.000
_cell.length_c   1.000
_cell.angle_alpha   90.00
_cell.angle_beta   90.00
_cell.angle_gamma   90.00
#
_symmetry.space_group_name_H-M   'P 1'
#
loop_
_entity.id
_entity.type
_entity.pdbx_description
1 polymer ?
#
loop_
_entity_poly.entity_id
_entity_poly.type
_entity_poly.pdbx_seq_one_letter_code
_entity_poly.pdbx_strand_id
1 'polypeptide(L)'
;MTRELQTAFEAKGLKEIDQSTAMIYDLAKHTTFIINELQIIEDDNNLNQWKQPLCEAFESNEESILQYVKSHQRFQDNKGKLYHFVGFIDNSPVTSLTFSINNNIARIDKVATFPKHQDKGYATGMLKYLLSKTKELGADYYL
;
A
#
# COMPACT_ATOMS: atom_id res chain seq x y z
N MET A 1 -0.39 -21.68 -2.27
CA MET A 1 0.07 -22.36 -3.51
C MET A 1 -0.51 -23.76 -3.53
N THR A 2 -0.95 -24.28 -4.68
CA THR A 2 -1.41 -25.69 -4.75
C THR A 2 -0.21 -26.63 -4.73
N ARG A 3 -0.40 -27.84 -4.21
CA ARG A 3 0.67 -28.86 -4.15
C ARG A 3 1.21 -29.22 -5.53
N GLU A 4 0.37 -29.18 -6.55
CA GLU A 4 0.74 -29.41 -7.95
C GLU A 4 1.73 -28.36 -8.47
N LEU A 5 1.45 -27.06 -8.22
CA LEU A 5 2.35 -25.96 -8.58
C LEU A 5 3.68 -26.05 -7.83
N GLN A 6 3.64 -26.40 -6.54
CA GLN A 6 4.84 -26.58 -5.73
C GLN A 6 5.74 -27.67 -6.31
N THR A 7 5.18 -28.85 -6.60
CA THR A 7 5.95 -29.96 -7.21
C THR A 7 6.52 -29.58 -8.58
N ALA A 8 5.76 -28.83 -9.39
CA ALA A 8 6.25 -28.35 -10.68
C ALA A 8 7.43 -27.37 -10.53
N PHE A 9 7.39 -26.47 -9.55
CA PHE A 9 8.48 -25.54 -9.25
C PHE A 9 9.73 -26.25 -8.71
N GLU A 10 9.56 -27.19 -7.79
CA GLU A 10 10.65 -28.00 -7.24
C GLU A 10 11.33 -28.83 -8.33
N ALA A 11 10.57 -29.41 -9.27
CA ALA A 11 11.11 -30.14 -10.42
C ALA A 11 11.94 -29.26 -11.37
N LYS A 12 11.77 -27.93 -11.30
CA LYS A 12 12.58 -26.94 -12.03
C LYS A 12 13.72 -26.35 -11.20
N GLY A 13 13.95 -26.87 -9.99
CA GLY A 13 15.01 -26.41 -9.09
C GLY A 13 14.68 -25.11 -8.34
N LEU A 14 13.42 -24.65 -8.41
CA LEU A 14 12.96 -23.51 -7.61
C LEU A 14 12.63 -24.01 -6.20
N LYS A 15 12.97 -23.19 -5.20
CA LYS A 15 12.68 -23.47 -3.79
C LYS A 15 11.82 -22.35 -3.22
N GLU A 16 10.83 -22.73 -2.43
CA GLU A 16 10.07 -21.78 -1.62
C GLU A 16 11.01 -21.14 -0.59
N ILE A 17 11.02 -19.81 -0.53
CA ILE A 17 11.85 -19.03 0.39
C ILE A 17 11.02 -18.32 1.45
N ASP A 18 9.74 -18.06 1.17
CA ASP A 18 8.83 -17.36 2.05
C ASP A 18 7.36 -17.57 1.63
N GLN A 19 6.43 -17.40 2.56
CA GLN A 19 4.99 -17.45 2.35
C GLN A 19 4.32 -16.24 3.02
N SER A 20 3.61 -15.43 2.23
CA SER A 20 2.83 -14.31 2.74
C SER A 20 1.33 -14.62 2.81
N THR A 21 0.58 -13.74 3.48
CA THR A 21 -0.88 -13.82 3.59
C THR A 21 -1.52 -12.63 2.90
N ALA A 22 -2.48 -12.87 2.01
CA ALA A 22 -3.38 -11.84 1.50
C ALA A 22 -4.53 -11.64 2.49
N MET A 23 -4.83 -10.39 2.84
CA MET A 23 -5.90 -10.06 3.78
C MET A 23 -7.09 -9.51 2.99
N ILE A 24 -8.28 -10.10 3.18
CA ILE A 24 -9.50 -9.63 2.51
C ILE A 24 -10.43 -9.00 3.53
N TYR A 25 -10.88 -7.78 3.25
CA TYR A 25 -11.91 -7.10 4.03
C TYR A 25 -13.13 -6.78 3.16
N ASP A 26 -14.30 -7.16 3.64
CA ASP A 26 -15.59 -6.91 3.01
C ASP A 26 -16.13 -5.53 3.44
N LEU A 27 -16.21 -4.58 2.49
CA LEU A 27 -16.61 -3.20 2.75
C LEU A 27 -18.11 -3.04 3.00
N ALA A 28 -18.93 -4.06 2.71
CA ALA A 28 -20.34 -4.08 3.09
C ALA A 28 -20.52 -4.18 4.61
N LYS A 29 -19.51 -4.69 5.33
CA LYS A 29 -19.44 -4.65 6.79
C LYS A 29 -19.17 -3.21 7.23
N HIS A 30 -20.26 -2.45 7.38
CA HIS A 30 -20.22 -1.02 7.63
C HIS A 30 -19.48 -0.72 8.93
N THR A 31 -18.35 -0.02 8.80
CA THR A 31 -17.59 0.46 9.95
C THR A 31 -17.26 1.92 9.72
N THR A 32 -17.83 2.80 10.54
CA THR A 32 -17.39 4.20 10.62
C THR A 32 -16.19 4.24 11.54
N PHE A 33 -15.11 4.84 11.07
CA PHE A 33 -13.87 4.93 11.83
C PHE A 33 -13.66 6.35 12.35
N ILE A 34 -13.25 6.48 13.60
CA ILE A 34 -12.67 7.73 14.09
C ILE A 34 -11.26 7.82 13.49
N ILE A 35 -11.04 8.88 12.72
CA ILE A 35 -9.76 9.17 12.05
C ILE A 35 -8.92 10.02 13.01
N ASN A 36 -7.67 9.62 13.22
CA ASN A 36 -6.71 10.34 14.06
C ASN A 36 -6.36 11.70 13.43
N GLU A 37 -5.62 12.56 14.13
CA GLU A 37 -5.16 13.90 13.68
C GLU A 37 -4.18 13.89 12.48
N LEU A 38 -4.07 12.78 11.76
CA LEU A 38 -3.18 12.61 10.62
C LEU A 38 -3.66 13.49 9.46
N GLN A 39 -2.84 14.46 9.05
CA GLN A 39 -3.04 15.14 7.77
C GLN A 39 -2.67 14.18 6.65
N ILE A 40 -3.58 13.93 5.72
CA ILE A 40 -3.35 13.00 4.61
C ILE A 40 -3.37 13.77 3.29
N ILE A 41 -2.36 13.53 2.45
CA ILE A 41 -2.28 14.09 1.08
C ILE A 41 -2.05 12.97 0.07
N GLU A 42 -2.37 13.24 -1.20
CA GLU A 42 -1.95 12.46 -2.36
C GLU A 42 -0.59 12.97 -2.87
N ASP A 43 0.35 12.08 -3.19
CA ASP A 43 1.71 12.38 -3.65
C ASP A 43 2.05 11.75 -5.02
N ASP A 44 1.04 11.57 -5.88
CA ASP A 44 1.15 10.83 -7.16
C ASP A 44 2.08 11.46 -8.20
N ASN A 45 2.45 12.74 -8.05
CA ASN A 45 3.19 13.45 -9.08
C ASN A 45 4.69 13.10 -9.10
N ASN A 46 5.33 12.98 -7.93
CA ASN A 46 6.77 12.73 -7.87
C ASN A 46 7.19 11.71 -6.80
N LEU A 47 6.23 11.23 -5.98
CA LEU A 47 6.45 10.22 -4.95
C LEU A 47 7.54 10.58 -3.92
N ASN A 48 7.91 11.86 -3.82
CA ASN A 48 9.06 12.29 -3.01
C ASN A 48 8.79 12.19 -1.51
N GLN A 49 7.56 12.38 -1.08
CA GLN A 49 7.14 12.23 0.31
C GLN A 49 6.73 10.78 0.57
N TRP A 50 6.06 10.15 -0.39
CA TRP A 50 5.59 8.77 -0.28
C TRP A 50 6.72 7.76 -0.09
N LYS A 51 7.84 7.94 -0.79
CA LYS A 51 8.95 6.98 -0.74
C LYS A 51 9.70 7.00 0.60
N GLN A 52 9.65 8.09 1.37
CA GLN A 52 10.53 8.24 2.53
C GLN A 52 10.24 7.22 3.64
N PRO A 53 8.97 7.02 4.08
CA PRO A 53 8.66 5.97 5.05
C PRO A 53 8.96 4.57 4.51
N LEU A 54 8.82 4.32 3.20
CA LEU A 54 9.15 3.03 2.59
C LEU A 54 10.64 2.72 2.67
N CYS A 55 11.50 3.69 2.33
CA CYS A 55 12.95 3.50 2.35
C CYS A 55 13.42 3.03 3.72
N GLU A 56 12.94 3.67 4.79
CA GLU A 56 13.35 3.33 6.15
C GLU A 56 12.66 2.06 6.67
N ALA A 57 11.35 1.90 6.45
CA ALA A 57 10.60 0.77 7.03
C ALA A 57 10.91 -0.58 6.36
N PHE A 58 11.25 -0.57 5.06
CA PHE A 58 11.57 -1.76 4.29
C PHE A 58 13.07 -1.88 3.95
N GLU A 59 13.91 -1.03 4.55
CA GLU A 59 15.36 -0.96 4.25
C GLU A 59 15.65 -0.91 2.74
N SER A 60 14.79 -0.22 1.99
CA SER A 60 14.88 -0.19 0.54
C SER A 60 16.02 0.71 0.09
N ASN A 61 16.80 0.23 -0.89
CA ASN A 61 17.85 1.04 -1.50
C ASN A 61 17.30 1.98 -2.60
N GLU A 62 18.09 2.98 -2.95
CA GLU A 62 17.72 4.00 -3.95
C GLU A 62 17.39 3.39 -5.31
N GLU A 63 18.10 2.34 -5.72
CA GLU A 63 17.88 1.65 -6.99
C GLU A 63 16.48 1.02 -7.07
N SER A 64 16.06 0.31 -6.01
CA SER A 64 14.75 -0.34 -5.93
C SER A 64 13.60 0.68 -5.98
N ILE A 65 13.78 1.80 -5.29
CA ILE A 65 12.81 2.90 -5.28
C ILE A 65 12.75 3.59 -6.65
N LEU A 66 13.90 3.83 -7.29
CA LEU A 66 13.94 4.40 -8.63
C LEU A 66 13.27 3.48 -9.66
N GLN A 67 13.46 2.17 -9.56
CA GLN A 67 12.76 1.20 -10.41
C GLN A 67 11.25 1.26 -10.20
N TYR A 68 10.80 1.40 -8.96
CA TYR A 68 9.38 1.58 -8.67
C TYR A 68 8.84 2.87 -9.31
N VAL A 69 9.50 4.01 -9.12
CA VAL A 69 9.09 5.31 -9.70
C VAL A 69 8.98 5.22 -11.23
N LYS A 70 9.96 4.61 -11.90
CA LYS A 70 9.92 4.39 -13.37
C LYS A 70 8.76 3.50 -13.80
N SER A 71 8.44 2.47 -13.01
CA SER A 71 7.34 1.56 -13.30
C SER A 71 5.99 2.24 -13.09
N HIS A 72 5.88 3.06 -12.04
CA HIS A 72 4.71 3.89 -11.78
C HIS A 72 4.46 4.89 -12.91
N GLN A 73 5.50 5.60 -13.37
CA GLN A 73 5.36 6.54 -14.50
C GLN A 73 4.82 5.84 -15.75
N ARG A 74 5.38 4.68 -16.11
CA ARG A 74 4.85 3.88 -17.23
C ARG A 74 3.40 3.47 -17.03
N PHE A 75 2.99 3.15 -15.80
CA PHE A 75 1.61 2.80 -15.52
C PHE A 75 0.67 4.01 -15.71
N GLN A 76 1.08 5.20 -15.25
CA GLN A 76 0.34 6.44 -15.49
C GLN A 76 0.26 6.79 -16.98
N ASP A 77 1.35 6.65 -17.73
CA ASP A 77 1.39 6.91 -19.18
C ASP A 77 0.39 6.03 -19.94
N ASN A 78 0.10 4.83 -19.41
CA ASN A 78 -0.91 3.91 -19.92
C ASN A 78 -2.31 4.13 -19.33
N LYS A 79 -2.57 5.29 -18.71
CA LYS A 79 -3.84 5.67 -18.05
C LYS A 79 -4.22 4.74 -16.89
N GLY A 80 -3.25 4.05 -16.31
CA GLY A 80 -3.42 3.29 -15.08
C GLY A 80 -3.71 4.23 -13.90
N LYS A 81 -4.51 3.76 -12.94
CA LYS A 81 -4.84 4.50 -11.71
C LYS A 81 -4.20 3.83 -10.50
N LEU A 82 -3.19 4.49 -9.95
CA LEU A 82 -2.49 4.07 -8.74
C LEU A 82 -2.25 5.32 -7.90
N TYR A 83 -2.70 5.28 -6.67
CA TYR A 83 -2.71 6.43 -5.76
C TYR A 83 -1.71 6.22 -4.64
N HIS A 84 -1.02 7.28 -4.25
CA HIS A 84 0.02 7.27 -3.22
C HIS A 84 -0.35 8.26 -2.16
N PHE A 85 -0.59 7.76 -0.95
CA PHE A 85 -1.00 8.59 0.17
C PHE A 85 0.13 8.73 1.17
N VAL A 86 0.21 9.90 1.77
CA VAL A 86 1.18 10.22 2.82
C VAL A 86 0.47 10.89 3.98
N GLY A 87 0.69 10.34 5.16
CA GLY A 87 0.22 10.86 6.43
C GLY A 87 1.29 11.73 7.10
N PHE A 88 0.86 12.87 7.64
CA PHE A 88 1.69 13.87 8.28
C PHE A 88 1.25 14.13 9.72
N ILE A 89 2.23 14.44 10.57
CA ILE A 89 2.06 15.04 11.89
C ILE A 89 3.03 16.22 11.96
N ASP A 90 2.55 17.40 12.38
CA ASP A 90 3.34 18.63 12.46
C ASP A 90 4.15 18.92 11.18
N ASN A 91 3.50 18.78 10.01
CA ASN A 91 4.10 18.93 8.67
C ASN A 91 5.24 17.97 8.34
N SER A 92 5.50 16.94 9.15
CA SER A 92 6.49 15.90 8.88
C SER A 92 5.80 14.61 8.42
N PRO A 93 6.26 13.95 7.34
CA PRO A 93 5.70 12.68 6.91
C PRO A 93 5.98 11.62 7.99
N VAL A 94 4.98 10.81 8.32
CA VAL A 94 5.09 9.75 9.33
C VAL A 94 4.79 8.36 8.76
N THR A 95 3.88 8.28 7.79
CA THR A 95 3.46 7.01 7.18
C THR A 95 3.05 7.23 5.72
N SER A 96 3.18 6.21 4.89
CA SER A 96 2.72 6.21 3.51
C SER A 96 2.14 4.86 3.10
N LEU A 97 1.35 4.84 2.03
CA LEU A 97 0.88 3.61 1.38
C LEU A 97 0.57 3.84 -0.08
N THR A 98 0.43 2.73 -0.81
CA THR A 98 -0.10 2.69 -2.18
C THR A 98 -1.51 2.11 -2.19
N PHE A 99 -2.41 2.72 -2.96
CA PHE A 99 -3.80 2.32 -3.14
C PHE A 99 -4.11 2.14 -4.63
N SER A 100 -4.79 1.06 -4.99
CA SER A 100 -5.31 0.81 -6.34
C SER A 100 -6.74 0.34 -6.29
N ILE A 101 -7.52 0.65 -7.32
CA ILE A 101 -8.87 0.15 -7.50
C ILE A 101 -9.04 -0.40 -8.91
N ASN A 102 -9.63 -1.58 -9.02
CA ASN A 102 -10.02 -2.19 -10.29
C ASN A 102 -11.40 -2.82 -10.12
N ASN A 103 -12.37 -2.36 -10.93
CA ASN A 103 -13.78 -2.69 -10.77
C ASN A 103 -14.24 -2.42 -9.32
N ASN A 104 -14.77 -3.43 -8.65
CA ASN A 104 -15.26 -3.35 -7.28
C ASN A 104 -14.23 -3.83 -6.24
N ILE A 105 -12.95 -3.96 -6.62
CA ILE A 105 -11.89 -4.44 -5.74
C ILE A 105 -10.86 -3.34 -5.57
N ALA A 106 -10.70 -2.90 -4.32
CA ALA A 106 -9.58 -2.09 -3.90
C ALA A 106 -8.45 -2.97 -3.37
N ARG A 107 -7.22 -2.50 -3.52
CA ARG A 107 -6.04 -3.10 -2.93
C ARG A 107 -5.17 -2.03 -2.32
N ILE A 108 -4.69 -2.28 -1.10
CA ILE A 108 -3.64 -1.49 -0.50
C ILE A 108 -2.37 -2.31 -0.45
N ASP A 109 -1.29 -1.62 -0.75
CA ASP A 109 0.04 -2.20 -0.76
C ASP A 109 1.01 -1.22 -0.11
N LYS A 110 2.15 -1.73 0.33
CA LYS A 110 3.30 -0.93 0.79
C LYS A 110 2.94 0.07 1.90
N VAL A 111 2.16 -0.37 2.88
CA VAL A 111 1.92 0.43 4.09
C VAL A 111 3.24 0.51 4.86
N ALA A 112 3.75 1.71 5.02
CA ALA A 112 5.02 1.98 5.67
C ALA A 112 4.85 3.07 6.73
N THR A 113 5.42 2.89 7.90
CA THR A 113 5.54 3.93 8.92
C THR A 113 7.00 4.00 9.32
N PHE A 114 7.55 5.22 9.39
CA PHE A 114 8.92 5.42 9.85
C PHE A 114 9.15 4.70 11.18
N PRO A 115 10.29 4.02 11.39
CA PRO A 115 10.55 3.25 12.62
C PRO A 115 10.27 4.03 13.91
N LYS A 116 10.71 5.30 14.00
CA LYS A 116 10.46 6.20 15.15
C LYS A 116 8.99 6.57 15.40
N HIS A 117 8.12 6.28 14.43
CA HIS A 117 6.68 6.58 14.46
C HIS A 117 5.81 5.31 14.48
N GLN A 118 6.40 4.12 14.55
CA GLN A 118 5.67 2.85 14.72
C GLN A 118 4.99 2.78 16.10
N ASP A 119 4.05 1.84 16.25
CA ASP A 119 3.25 1.58 17.46
C ASP A 119 2.38 2.74 17.97
N LYS A 120 2.25 3.82 17.18
CA LYS A 120 1.42 5.00 17.48
C LYS A 120 0.07 5.01 16.76
N GLY A 121 -0.22 3.95 15.99
CA GLY A 121 -1.49 3.80 15.26
C GLY A 121 -1.63 4.64 13.99
N TYR A 122 -0.56 5.25 13.47
CA TYR A 122 -0.63 6.08 12.25
C TYR A 122 -1.01 5.28 11.01
N ALA A 123 -0.40 4.11 10.79
CA ALA A 123 -0.80 3.21 9.70
C ALA A 123 -2.29 2.84 9.81
N THR A 124 -2.75 2.49 11.01
CA THR A 124 -4.17 2.20 11.28
C THR A 124 -5.08 3.38 10.97
N GLY A 125 -4.69 4.60 11.37
CA GLY A 125 -5.43 5.82 11.05
C GLY A 125 -5.54 6.06 9.54
N MET A 126 -4.45 5.86 8.81
CA MET A 126 -4.41 6.02 7.36
C MET A 126 -5.26 4.96 6.65
N LEU A 127 -5.20 3.69 7.09
CA LEU A 127 -6.05 2.61 6.57
C LEU A 127 -7.54 2.93 6.77
N LYS A 128 -7.93 3.40 7.96
CA LYS A 128 -9.30 3.81 8.28
C LYS A 128 -9.81 4.94 7.39
N TYR A 129 -8.97 5.95 7.14
CA TYR A 129 -9.28 7.03 6.21
C TYR A 129 -9.55 6.48 4.80
N LEU A 130 -8.68 5.60 4.30
CA LEU A 130 -8.83 5.06 2.96
C LEU A 130 -9.99 4.09 2.82
N LEU A 131 -10.28 3.27 3.82
CA LEU A 131 -11.49 2.42 3.81
C LEU A 131 -12.75 3.27 3.65
N SER A 132 -12.78 4.43 4.31
CA SER A 132 -13.89 5.39 4.17
C SER A 132 -13.96 5.97 2.75
N LYS A 133 -12.82 6.35 2.17
CA LYS A 133 -12.73 6.84 0.77
C LYS A 133 -13.03 5.79 -0.29
N THR A 134 -12.61 4.56 -0.07
CA THR A 134 -12.74 3.45 -1.01
C THR A 134 -14.20 3.09 -1.25
N LYS A 135 -15.02 3.17 -0.19
CA LYS A 135 -16.47 3.02 -0.29
C LYS A 135 -17.11 4.10 -1.18
N GLU A 136 -16.63 5.35 -1.11
CA GLU A 136 -17.10 6.43 -2.00
C GLU A 136 -16.76 6.16 -3.48
N LEU A 137 -15.69 5.38 -3.73
CA LEU A 137 -15.23 5.01 -5.08
C LEU A 137 -15.90 3.76 -5.66
N GLY A 138 -16.84 3.13 -4.92
CA GLY A 138 -17.66 2.01 -5.42
C GLY A 138 -17.01 0.63 -5.34
N ALA A 139 -16.00 0.44 -4.48
CA ALA A 139 -15.47 -0.90 -4.22
C ALA A 139 -16.28 -1.64 -3.13
N ASP A 140 -16.46 -2.94 -3.35
CA ASP A 140 -17.13 -3.88 -2.43
C ASP A 140 -16.13 -4.61 -1.54
N TYR A 141 -14.90 -4.82 -2.05
CA TYR A 141 -13.86 -5.59 -1.37
C TYR A 141 -12.54 -4.83 -1.30
N TYR A 142 -11.75 -5.20 -0.31
CA TYR A 142 -10.41 -4.74 -0.07
C TYR A 142 -9.45 -5.93 0.03
N LEU A 143 -8.30 -5.84 -0.64
CA LEU A 143 -7.17 -6.80 -0.65
C LEU A 143 -5.90 -6.19 -0.05
#